data_AF-A0AAW1VGQ4-F1
#
_entry.id   AF-A0AAW1VGQ4-F1
#
_cell.length_a   1.000
_cell.length_b   1.000
_cell.length_c   1.000
_cell.angle_alpha   90.00
_cell.angle_beta   90.00
_cell.angle_gamma   90.00
#
_symmetry.space_group_name_H-M   'P 1'
#
loop_
_entity.id
_entity.type
_entity.pdbx_description
1 polymer ?
#
loop_
_entity_poly.entity_id
_entity_poly.type
_entity_poly.pdbx_seq_one_letter_code
_entity_poly.pdbx_strand_id
1 'polypeptide(L)'
;MANQNIANISKRLNIVDSYTKKKCEEFLRVLQTKNMLKLSDNDKIVLCLDLAASFMGSSFDKGTALQLCSIKSSLYENQLNTIKKILGLDDPSSIAELCVKFNCTQLKDDVENLYSNYRKKDNKIKDDAHPQYAAAALYTVCRLNNIKHPKSTFTSISHLKPSQWSALTTEFENFAKSIGFEAAKMKRKKEKLNICEDEDMPLVDCKSTDADSKSEEVIEEYEVWKERILREAAQALEEGKE
;
A
#
# COMPACT_ATOMS: atom_id res chain seq x y z
N MET A 1 16.30 26.49 12.07
CA MET A 1 15.21 26.61 11.08
C MET A 1 14.16 25.50 11.20
N ALA A 2 14.53 24.22 11.37
CA ALA A 2 13.56 23.12 11.53
C ALA A 2 12.55 23.32 12.68
N ASN A 3 12.99 23.76 13.87
CA ASN A 3 12.13 23.92 15.04
C ASN A 3 11.08 25.03 14.89
N GLN A 4 11.37 26.09 14.11
CA GLN A 4 10.38 27.12 13.80
C GLN A 4 9.28 26.60 12.88
N ASN A 5 9.64 25.76 11.89
CA ASN A 5 8.66 25.13 11.00
C ASN A 5 7.79 24.11 11.74
N ILE A 6 8.37 23.32 12.65
CA ILE A 6 7.61 22.40 13.52
C ILE A 6 6.60 23.18 14.36
N ALA A 7 7.01 24.28 14.99
CA ALA A 7 6.11 25.10 15.80
C ALA A 7 4.95 25.70 14.99
N ASN A 8 5.22 26.19 13.78
CA ASN A 8 4.21 26.77 12.90
C ASN A 8 3.22 25.71 12.39
N ILE A 9 3.71 24.55 11.95
CA ILE A 9 2.88 23.45 11.46
C ILE A 9 2.06 22.85 12.60
N SER A 10 2.67 22.63 13.77
CA SER A 10 1.97 22.10 14.95
C SER A 10 0.80 23.00 15.38
N LYS A 11 0.97 24.33 15.33
CA LYS A 11 -0.12 25.28 15.60
C LYS A 11 -1.28 25.12 14.63
N ARG A 12 -0.99 24.92 13.34
CA ARG A 12 -2.02 24.71 12.31
C ARG A 12 -2.76 23.38 12.47
N LEU A 13 -2.07 22.35 12.95
CA LEU A 13 -2.62 21.02 13.23
C LEU A 13 -3.27 20.90 14.62
N ASN A 14 -3.40 22.03 15.34
CA ASN A 14 -3.94 22.10 16.69
C ASN A 14 -3.19 21.25 17.74
N ILE A 15 -1.90 20.98 17.51
CA ILE A 15 -1.03 20.24 18.43
C ILE A 15 -0.40 21.26 19.38
N VAL A 16 -1.02 21.41 20.56
CA VAL A 16 -0.52 22.29 21.62
C VAL A 16 0.61 21.62 22.39
N ASP A 17 0.54 20.30 22.56
CA ASP A 17 1.41 19.53 23.44
C ASP A 17 2.91 19.67 23.10
N SER A 18 3.72 19.93 24.14
CA SER A 18 5.16 20.11 23.99
C SER A 18 5.90 18.78 23.88
N TYR A 19 5.36 17.68 24.40
CA TYR A 19 6.00 16.37 24.32
C TYR A 19 5.89 15.80 22.91
N THR A 20 4.72 15.93 22.26
CA THR A 20 4.52 15.55 20.85
C THR A 20 5.46 16.30 19.91
N LYS A 21 5.71 17.59 20.15
CA LYS A 21 6.68 18.40 19.37
C LYS A 21 8.12 17.88 19.53
N LYS A 22 8.56 17.64 20.78
CA LYS A 22 9.88 17.05 21.06
C LYS A 22 10.02 15.67 20.42
N LYS A 23 8.97 14.85 20.47
CA LYS A 23 8.97 13.52 19.84
C LYS A 23 9.08 13.61 18.32
N CYS A 24 8.39 14.55 17.70
CA CYS A 24 8.55 14.83 16.28
C CYS A 24 9.98 15.27 15.93
N GLU A 25 10.62 16.11 16.75
CA GLU A 25 12.03 16.51 16.55
C GLU A 25 12.98 15.32 16.57
N GLU A 26 12.78 14.37 17.49
CA GLU A 26 13.53 13.11 17.54
C GLU A 26 13.36 12.30 16.25
N PHE A 27 12.12 12.11 15.80
CA PHE A 27 11.81 11.38 14.57
C PHE A 27 12.44 12.02 13.34
N LEU A 28 12.37 13.35 13.22
CA LEU A 28 13.01 14.09 12.13
C LEU A 28 14.53 13.94 12.14
N ARG A 29 15.16 13.98 13.32
CA ARG A 29 16.60 13.79 13.44
C ARG A 29 17.03 12.41 12.95
N VAL A 30 16.29 11.36 13.32
CA VAL A 30 16.55 9.99 12.83
C VAL A 30 16.32 9.91 11.32
N LEU A 31 15.23 10.50 10.81
CA LEU A 31 14.90 10.47 9.39
C LEU A 31 15.95 11.17 8.52
N GLN A 32 16.50 12.29 8.99
CA GLN A 32 17.59 13.02 8.33
C GLN A 32 18.87 12.18 8.22
N THR A 33 19.21 11.37 9.24
CA THR A 33 20.40 10.51 9.19
C THR A 33 20.29 9.40 8.16
N LYS A 34 19.07 8.96 7.84
CA LYS A 34 18.83 7.85 6.90
C LYS A 34 18.63 8.30 5.45
N ASN A 35 18.38 9.59 5.20
CA ASN A 35 18.23 10.26 3.89
C ASN A 35 17.66 9.42 2.72
N MET A 36 16.65 8.59 2.98
CA MET A 36 16.07 7.68 1.97
C MET A 36 14.87 8.27 1.23
N LEU A 37 14.29 9.36 1.74
CA LEU A 37 12.98 9.85 1.31
C LEU A 37 13.09 11.15 0.51
N LYS A 38 12.65 11.10 -0.76
CA LYS A 38 12.49 12.26 -1.65
C LYS A 38 11.20 13.02 -1.32
N LEU A 39 11.07 13.47 -0.07
CA LEU A 39 9.94 14.29 0.41
C LEU A 39 10.40 15.72 0.69
N SER A 40 9.48 16.69 0.59
CA SER A 40 9.77 18.05 1.02
C SER A 40 9.95 18.10 2.54
N ASP A 41 10.67 19.09 3.05
CA ASP A 41 10.91 19.19 4.49
C ASP A 41 9.62 19.46 5.27
N ASN A 42 8.64 20.14 4.67
CA ASN A 42 7.31 20.32 5.27
C ASN A 42 6.54 18.99 5.33
N ASP A 43 6.57 18.17 4.27
CA ASP A 43 5.90 16.87 4.26
C ASP A 43 6.50 15.94 5.33
N LYS A 44 7.83 15.93 5.47
CA LYS A 44 8.51 15.16 6.53
C LYS A 44 8.05 15.59 7.92
N ILE A 45 7.92 16.90 8.16
CA ILE A 45 7.46 17.44 9.44
C ILE A 45 6.03 17.02 9.73
N VAL A 46 5.11 17.16 8.77
CA VAL A 46 3.70 16.80 8.96
C VAL A 46 3.55 15.30 9.23
N LEU A 47 4.24 14.44 8.48
CA LEU A 47 4.20 12.99 8.68
C LEU A 47 4.83 12.56 10.01
N CYS A 48 5.94 13.19 10.42
CA CYS A 48 6.54 12.92 11.73
C CYS A 48 5.67 13.43 12.89
N LEU A 49 4.93 14.53 12.70
CA LEU A 49 3.95 15.02 13.68
C LEU A 49 2.76 14.07 13.82
N ASP A 50 2.26 13.51 12.72
CA ASP A 50 1.19 12.50 12.74
C ASP A 50 1.63 11.26 13.54
N LEU A 51 2.82 10.72 13.22
CA LEU A 51 3.40 9.60 13.96
C LEU A 51 3.64 9.92 15.43
N ALA A 52 4.14 11.13 15.74
CA ALA A 52 4.36 11.56 17.12
C ALA A 52 3.03 11.70 17.89
N ALA A 53 2.00 12.26 17.27
CA ALA A 53 0.68 12.38 17.88
C ALA A 53 0.08 10.99 18.14
N SER A 54 0.18 10.08 17.18
CA SER A 54 -0.24 8.69 17.33
C SER A 54 0.50 7.97 18.45
N PHE A 55 1.82 8.16 18.55
CA PHE A 55 2.65 7.58 19.61
C PHE A 55 2.33 8.14 21.01
N MET A 56 2.00 9.43 21.09
CA MET A 56 1.66 10.11 22.35
C MET A 56 0.16 10.03 22.70
N GLY A 57 -0.68 9.40 21.86
CA GLY A 57 -2.13 9.34 22.05
C GLY A 57 -2.82 10.70 21.96
N SER A 58 -2.23 11.67 21.25
CA SER A 58 -2.79 13.01 21.05
C SER A 58 -3.73 13.05 19.84
N SER A 59 -4.75 13.92 19.89
CA SER A 59 -5.62 14.17 18.73
C SER A 59 -4.85 14.81 17.59
N PHE A 60 -5.03 14.29 16.37
CA PHE A 60 -4.39 14.78 15.16
C PHE A 60 -5.44 15.02 14.06
N ASP A 61 -5.43 16.21 13.46
CA ASP A 61 -6.33 16.51 12.33
C ASP A 61 -5.69 16.16 10.98
N LYS A 62 -6.08 14.99 10.48
CA LYS A 62 -5.60 14.49 9.19
C LYS A 62 -6.08 15.34 8.00
N GLY A 63 -7.22 16.02 8.13
CA GLY A 63 -7.76 16.87 7.06
C GLY A 63 -6.85 18.06 6.78
N THR A 64 -6.47 18.80 7.82
CA THR A 64 -5.50 19.90 7.69
C THR A 64 -4.10 19.41 7.37
N ALA A 65 -3.69 18.23 7.86
CA ALA A 65 -2.42 17.62 7.49
C ALA A 65 -2.29 17.39 5.97
N LEU A 66 -3.34 16.89 5.32
CA LEU A 66 -3.36 16.70 3.87
C LEU A 66 -3.31 18.01 3.08
N GLN A 67 -3.82 19.11 3.64
CA GLN A 67 -3.73 20.44 3.01
C GLN A 67 -2.34 21.06 3.17
N LEU A 68 -1.62 20.73 4.26
CA LEU A 68 -0.27 21.23 4.51
C LEU A 68 0.80 20.42 3.78
N CYS A 69 0.52 19.14 3.50
CA CYS A 69 1.38 18.32 2.67
C CYS A 69 1.18 18.60 1.17
N SER A 70 2.27 18.46 0.41
CA SER A 70 2.26 18.50 -1.05
C SER A 70 2.04 17.10 -1.67
N ILE A 71 1.73 16.10 -0.86
CA ILE A 71 1.53 14.70 -1.30
C ILE A 71 0.05 14.38 -1.51
N LYS A 72 -0.23 13.54 -2.51
CA LYS A 72 -1.59 13.03 -2.74
C LYS A 72 -2.05 12.23 -1.53
N SER A 73 -3.34 12.33 -1.18
CA SER A 73 -3.96 11.55 -0.10
C SER A 73 -3.72 10.04 -0.25
N SER A 74 -3.73 9.53 -1.49
CA SER A 74 -3.43 8.12 -1.80
C SER A 74 -2.00 7.68 -1.46
N LEU A 75 -1.04 8.60 -1.38
CA LEU A 75 0.35 8.31 -1.05
C LEU A 75 0.68 8.62 0.41
N TYR A 76 -0.19 9.35 1.12
CA TYR A 76 0.04 9.76 2.50
C TYR A 76 0.32 8.56 3.41
N GLU A 77 -0.58 7.58 3.41
CA GLU A 77 -0.44 6.33 4.17
C GLU A 77 0.84 5.55 3.81
N ASN A 78 1.16 5.47 2.53
CA ASN A 78 2.35 4.74 2.08
C ASN A 78 3.63 5.42 2.59
N GLN A 79 3.69 6.75 2.55
CA GLN A 79 4.83 7.50 3.07
C GLN A 79 4.90 7.44 4.60
N LEU A 80 3.76 7.53 5.28
CA LEU A 80 3.66 7.38 6.74
C LEU A 80 4.19 6.01 7.18
N ASN A 81 3.77 4.94 6.53
CA ASN A 81 4.24 3.58 6.79
C ASN A 81 5.74 3.41 6.49
N THR A 82 6.22 4.01 5.40
CA THR A 82 7.66 4.00 5.07
C THR A 82 8.48 4.68 6.17
N ILE A 83 8.01 5.82 6.67
CA ILE A 83 8.65 6.54 7.79
C ILE A 83 8.58 5.71 9.07
N LYS A 84 7.42 5.12 9.40
CA LYS A 84 7.23 4.23 10.56
C LYS A 84 8.27 3.10 10.55
N LYS A 85 8.48 2.46 9.39
CA LYS A 85 9.49 1.41 9.19
C LYS A 85 10.92 1.93 9.34
N ILE A 86 11.24 3.10 8.76
CA ILE A 86 12.56 3.73 8.89
C ILE A 86 12.90 4.05 10.35
N LEU A 87 11.90 4.49 11.12
CA LEU A 87 12.02 4.80 12.54
C LEU A 87 12.01 3.55 13.44
N GLY A 88 11.69 2.38 12.90
CA GLY A 88 11.58 1.14 13.68
C GLY A 88 10.39 1.15 14.64
N LEU A 89 9.36 1.94 14.33
CA LEU A 89 8.13 2.02 15.10
C LEU A 89 7.08 1.03 14.59
N ASP A 90 7.47 0.10 13.72
CA ASP A 90 6.57 -0.92 13.19
C ASP A 90 6.06 -1.78 14.35
N ASP A 91 4.75 -1.88 14.47
CA ASP A 91 4.15 -2.79 15.45
C ASP A 91 4.19 -4.16 14.79
N PRO A 92 4.92 -5.15 15.34
CA PRO A 92 4.94 -6.47 14.75
C PRO A 92 3.50 -6.98 14.78
N SER A 93 2.82 -6.97 13.63
CA SER A 93 1.44 -7.42 13.58
C SER A 93 1.47 -8.93 13.81
N SER A 94 1.34 -9.33 15.07
CA SER A 94 1.31 -10.73 15.44
C SER A 94 0.17 -11.39 14.66
N ILE A 95 0.35 -12.64 14.26
CA ILE A 95 -0.71 -13.44 13.62
C ILE A 95 -2.01 -13.35 14.43
N ALA A 96 -1.90 -13.29 15.77
CA ALA A 96 -3.03 -13.09 16.67
C ALA A 96 -3.77 -11.76 16.43
N GLU A 97 -3.05 -10.65 16.31
CA GLU A 97 -3.65 -9.33 16.07
C GLU A 97 -4.30 -9.24 14.68
N LEU A 98 -3.68 -9.84 13.67
CA LEU A 98 -4.27 -9.96 12.34
C LEU A 98 -5.58 -10.76 12.41
N CYS A 99 -5.59 -11.91 13.07
CA CYS A 99 -6.80 -12.71 13.25
C CYS A 99 -7.90 -11.93 13.98
N VAL A 100 -7.56 -11.11 14.97
CA VAL A 100 -8.54 -10.24 15.65
C VAL A 100 -9.07 -9.15 14.71
N LYS A 101 -8.21 -8.46 13.96
CA LYS A 101 -8.61 -7.42 12.99
C LYS A 101 -9.56 -7.95 11.91
N PHE A 102 -9.38 -9.21 11.51
CA PHE A 102 -10.22 -9.89 10.53
C PHE A 102 -11.36 -10.72 11.12
N ASN A 103 -11.53 -10.69 12.45
CA ASN A 103 -12.54 -11.46 13.17
C ASN A 103 -12.45 -13.00 12.89
N CYS A 104 -11.24 -13.49 12.64
CA CYS A 104 -10.87 -14.85 12.28
C CYS A 104 -10.04 -15.57 13.37
N THR A 105 -10.36 -15.33 14.64
CA THR A 105 -9.61 -15.91 15.78
C THR A 105 -9.62 -17.44 15.82
N GLN A 106 -10.66 -18.06 15.24
CA GLN A 106 -10.81 -19.52 15.16
C GLN A 106 -9.79 -20.18 14.22
N LEU A 107 -9.21 -19.42 13.29
CA LEU A 107 -8.25 -19.89 12.29
C LEU A 107 -6.80 -19.67 12.70
N LYS A 108 -6.56 -19.14 13.91
CA LYS A 108 -5.22 -18.77 14.37
C LYS A 108 -4.23 -19.93 14.30
N ASP A 109 -4.63 -21.10 14.82
CA ASP A 109 -3.75 -22.28 14.87
C ASP A 109 -3.41 -22.79 13.45
N ASP A 110 -4.38 -22.75 12.55
CA ASP A 110 -4.23 -23.12 11.14
C ASP A 110 -3.26 -22.18 10.41
N VAL A 111 -3.35 -20.88 10.67
CA VAL A 111 -2.45 -19.87 10.12
C VAL A 111 -1.03 -20.02 10.67
N GLU A 112 -0.89 -20.22 11.98
CA GLU A 112 0.40 -20.43 12.63
C GLU A 112 1.10 -21.69 12.10
N ASN A 113 0.34 -22.77 11.88
CA ASN A 113 0.83 -24.01 11.30
C ASN A 113 1.30 -23.81 9.85
N LEU A 114 0.49 -23.16 9.01
CA LEU A 114 0.85 -22.86 7.62
C LEU A 114 2.10 -21.98 7.55
N TYR A 115 2.14 -20.92 8.35
CA TYR A 115 3.26 -19.97 8.41
C TYR A 115 4.55 -20.65 8.90
N SER A 116 4.48 -21.44 9.98
CA SER A 116 5.63 -22.17 10.53
C SER A 116 6.19 -23.19 9.54
N ASN A 117 5.33 -23.90 8.80
CA ASN A 117 5.75 -24.84 7.78
C ASN A 117 6.40 -24.12 6.59
N TYR A 118 5.85 -22.97 6.18
CA TYR A 118 6.42 -22.16 5.11
C TYR A 118 7.81 -21.63 5.52
N ARG A 119 7.96 -21.14 6.75
CA ARG A 119 9.25 -20.70 7.32
C ARG A 119 10.32 -21.78 7.36
N LYS A 120 9.94 -23.04 7.60
CA LYS A 120 10.87 -24.18 7.58
C LYS A 120 11.30 -24.58 6.16
N LYS A 121 10.42 -24.42 5.16
CA LYS A 121 10.68 -24.87 3.79
C LYS A 121 11.38 -23.81 2.95
N ASP A 122 11.00 -22.54 3.12
CA ASP A 122 11.57 -21.44 2.35
C ASP A 122 12.43 -20.53 3.24
N ASN A 123 13.76 -20.68 3.13
CA ASN A 123 14.75 -19.82 3.77
C ASN A 123 14.77 -18.38 3.20
N LYS A 124 13.85 -18.04 2.28
CA LYS A 124 13.71 -16.68 1.75
C LYS A 124 13.02 -15.71 2.69
N ILE A 125 12.44 -16.16 3.81
CA ILE A 125 11.91 -15.24 4.82
C ILE A 125 13.08 -14.54 5.50
N LYS A 126 13.52 -13.42 4.91
CA LYS A 126 14.63 -12.60 5.41
C LYS A 126 14.18 -11.62 6.49
N ASP A 127 12.89 -11.30 6.52
CA ASP A 127 12.30 -10.29 7.40
C ASP A 127 11.01 -10.86 8.03
N ASP A 128 11.17 -11.56 9.16
CA ASP A 128 10.08 -12.11 9.97
C ASP A 128 9.25 -10.99 10.64
N ALA A 129 9.77 -9.76 10.72
CA ALA A 129 9.06 -8.62 11.31
C ALA A 129 8.04 -8.03 10.33
N HIS A 130 8.17 -8.28 9.02
CA HIS A 130 7.27 -7.72 8.03
C HIS A 130 5.92 -8.46 8.00
N PRO A 131 4.77 -7.75 8.05
CA PRO A 131 3.45 -8.36 8.11
C PRO A 131 3.03 -9.11 6.83
N GLN A 132 3.80 -8.99 5.74
CA GLN A 132 3.45 -9.56 4.43
C GLN A 132 3.19 -11.06 4.45
N TYR A 133 4.05 -11.82 5.13
CA TYR A 133 3.97 -13.29 5.12
C TYR A 133 2.85 -13.79 6.04
N ALA A 134 2.67 -13.14 7.19
CA ALA A 134 1.57 -13.41 8.11
C ALA A 134 0.20 -13.08 7.46
N ALA A 135 0.12 -11.95 6.76
CA ALA A 135 -1.08 -11.56 6.02
C ALA A 135 -1.39 -12.54 4.87
N ALA A 136 -0.38 -12.99 4.12
CA ALA A 136 -0.56 -13.96 3.04
C ALA A 136 -1.04 -15.33 3.57
N ALA A 137 -0.44 -15.81 4.67
CA ALA A 137 -0.86 -17.04 5.32
C ALA A 137 -2.33 -16.96 5.77
N LEU A 138 -2.72 -15.88 6.45
CA LEU A 138 -4.10 -15.66 6.89
C LEU A 138 -5.06 -15.63 5.69
N TYR A 139 -4.72 -14.89 4.62
CA TYR A 139 -5.54 -14.82 3.42
C TYR A 139 -5.77 -16.21 2.78
N THR A 140 -4.73 -17.03 2.66
CA THR A 140 -4.85 -18.39 2.11
C THR A 140 -5.73 -19.28 2.99
N VAL A 141 -5.58 -19.24 4.31
CA VAL A 141 -6.42 -20.01 5.24
C VAL A 141 -7.88 -19.53 5.22
N CYS A 142 -8.13 -18.22 5.18
CA CYS A 142 -9.49 -17.68 5.02
C CYS A 142 -10.12 -18.16 3.71
N ARG A 143 -9.38 -18.12 2.60
CA ARG A 143 -9.85 -18.58 1.29
C ARG A 143 -10.22 -20.07 1.28
N LEU A 144 -9.41 -20.91 1.93
CA LEU A 144 -9.69 -22.35 2.06
C LEU A 144 -10.93 -22.61 2.93
N ASN A 145 -11.14 -21.83 3.99
CA ASN A 145 -12.29 -21.95 4.88
C ASN A 145 -13.56 -21.23 4.37
N ASN A 146 -13.57 -20.77 3.11
CA ASN A 146 -14.68 -20.01 2.51
C ASN A 146 -15.04 -18.70 3.24
N ILE A 147 -14.10 -18.13 4.01
CA ILE A 147 -14.26 -16.81 4.61
C ILE A 147 -13.83 -15.77 3.60
N LYS A 148 -14.79 -14.98 3.10
CA LYS A 148 -14.55 -13.93 2.11
C LYS A 148 -14.21 -12.62 2.82
N HIS A 149 -13.03 -12.09 2.53
CA HIS A 149 -12.60 -10.75 2.90
C HIS A 149 -12.10 -10.01 1.65
N PRO A 150 -12.20 -8.67 1.60
CA PRO A 150 -11.76 -7.92 0.42
C PRO A 150 -10.25 -8.03 0.26
N LYS A 151 -9.76 -8.39 -0.93
CA LYS A 151 -8.30 -8.47 -1.21
C LYS A 151 -7.57 -7.15 -0.90
N SER A 152 -8.24 -6.01 -1.12
CA SER A 152 -7.71 -4.68 -0.83
C SER A 152 -7.27 -4.50 0.63
N THR A 153 -7.99 -5.12 1.58
CA THR A 153 -7.67 -5.02 3.01
C THR A 153 -6.33 -5.70 3.34
N PHE A 154 -6.07 -6.87 2.78
CA PHE A 154 -4.81 -7.58 2.96
C PHE A 154 -3.65 -6.93 2.21
N THR A 155 -3.88 -6.37 1.02
CA THR A 155 -2.87 -5.60 0.29
C THR A 155 -2.39 -4.39 1.10
N SER A 156 -3.33 -3.67 1.74
CA SER A 156 -2.98 -2.52 2.58
C SER A 156 -2.16 -2.90 3.82
N ILE A 157 -2.51 -4.02 4.46
CA ILE A 157 -1.83 -4.51 5.69
C ILE A 157 -0.46 -5.13 5.37
N SER A 158 -0.34 -5.83 4.23
CA SER A 158 0.93 -6.42 3.81
C SER A 158 1.95 -5.38 3.34
N HIS A 159 1.52 -4.14 3.12
CA HIS A 159 2.35 -3.04 2.61
C HIS A 159 3.05 -3.37 1.27
N LEU A 160 2.43 -4.24 0.47
CA LEU A 160 2.95 -4.69 -0.82
C LEU A 160 2.21 -4.01 -1.99
N LYS A 161 2.90 -3.91 -3.12
CA LYS A 161 2.25 -3.55 -4.39
C LYS A 161 1.29 -4.67 -4.80
N PRO A 162 0.17 -4.37 -5.49
CA PRO A 162 -0.80 -5.40 -5.91
C PRO A 162 -0.18 -6.56 -6.71
N SER A 163 0.81 -6.28 -7.56
CA SER A 163 1.53 -7.31 -8.32
C SER A 163 2.35 -8.26 -7.43
N GLN A 164 3.06 -7.70 -6.45
CA GLN A 164 3.85 -8.48 -5.47
C GLN A 164 2.93 -9.29 -4.56
N TRP A 165 1.81 -8.70 -4.15
CA TRP A 165 0.79 -9.39 -3.35
C TRP A 165 0.20 -10.60 -4.10
N SER A 166 -0.14 -10.44 -5.38
CA SER A 166 -0.67 -11.52 -6.22
C SER A 166 0.33 -12.69 -6.36
N ALA A 167 1.61 -12.37 -6.58
CA ALA A 167 2.67 -13.36 -6.65
C ALA A 167 2.83 -14.14 -5.32
N LEU A 168 2.90 -13.42 -4.20
CA LEU A 168 3.02 -14.01 -2.86
C LEU A 168 1.82 -14.89 -2.51
N THR A 169 0.61 -14.43 -2.83
CA THR A 169 -0.62 -15.20 -2.60
C THR A 169 -0.63 -16.50 -3.40
N THR A 170 -0.21 -16.45 -4.66
CA THR A 170 -0.12 -17.64 -5.53
C THR A 170 0.90 -18.64 -4.99
N GLU A 171 2.02 -18.15 -4.47
CA GLU A 171 3.05 -18.98 -3.83
C GLU A 171 2.51 -19.70 -2.60
N PHE A 172 1.83 -18.99 -1.70
CA PHE A 172 1.20 -19.58 -0.51
C PHE A 172 0.09 -20.58 -0.86
N GLU A 173 -0.70 -20.32 -1.90
CA GLU A 173 -1.73 -21.24 -2.37
C GLU A 173 -1.13 -22.54 -2.92
N ASN A 174 -0.05 -22.44 -3.69
CA ASN A 174 0.68 -23.61 -4.19
C ASN A 174 1.35 -24.37 -3.04
N PHE A 175 1.90 -23.65 -2.05
CA PHE A 175 2.49 -24.23 -0.87
C PHE A 175 1.45 -25.00 -0.04
N ALA A 176 0.29 -24.38 0.24
CA ALA A 176 -0.82 -24.99 0.96
C ALA A 176 -1.30 -26.29 0.28
N LYS A 177 -1.42 -26.29 -1.05
CA LYS A 177 -1.71 -27.51 -1.84
C LYS A 177 -0.61 -28.56 -1.69
N SER A 178 0.67 -28.16 -1.72
CA SER A 178 1.80 -29.09 -1.65
C SER A 178 1.92 -29.83 -0.31
N ILE A 179 1.45 -29.20 0.78
CA ILE A 179 1.45 -29.81 2.11
C ILE A 179 0.11 -30.53 2.42
N GLY A 180 -0.81 -30.58 1.46
CA GLY A 180 -2.14 -31.17 1.66
C GLY A 180 -2.97 -30.42 2.70
N PHE A 181 -2.79 -29.11 2.83
CA PHE A 181 -3.57 -28.27 3.73
C PHE A 181 -4.99 -28.15 3.16
N GLU A 182 -5.83 -29.15 3.46
CA GLU A 182 -7.24 -29.10 3.14
C GLU A 182 -7.99 -28.29 4.19
N ALA A 183 -8.99 -27.53 3.73
CA ALA A 183 -9.91 -26.86 4.63
C ALA A 183 -10.51 -27.89 5.59
N ALA A 184 -10.34 -27.68 6.90
CA ALA A 184 -11.06 -28.47 7.88
C ALA A 184 -12.55 -28.31 7.52
N LYS A 185 -13.19 -29.38 7.04
CA LYS A 185 -14.64 -29.40 6.78
C LYS A 185 -15.32 -29.02 8.10
N MET A 186 -15.66 -27.73 8.25
CA MET A 186 -16.28 -27.21 9.45
C MET A 186 -17.66 -27.87 9.59
N LYS A 187 -17.72 -28.96 10.36
CA LYS A 187 -18.89 -29.30 11.19
C LYS A 187 -18.88 -28.44 12.46
N ARG A 188 -18.57 -27.15 12.33
CA ARG A 188 -18.61 -26.19 13.45
C ARG A 188 -19.76 -25.23 13.20
N LYS A 189 -20.57 -25.09 14.25
CA LYS A 189 -21.88 -24.45 14.31
C LYS A 189 -21.83 -23.11 13.57
N LYS A 190 -22.72 -22.95 12.60
CA LYS A 190 -22.90 -21.75 11.76
C LYS A 190 -23.37 -20.59 12.63
N GLU A 191 -22.43 -19.93 13.30
CA GLU A 191 -22.68 -18.64 13.94
C GLU A 191 -22.70 -17.60 12.81
N LYS A 192 -23.89 -17.02 12.60
CA LYS A 192 -24.19 -16.15 11.46
C LYS A 192 -23.38 -14.85 11.59
N LEU A 193 -22.20 -14.82 10.95
CA LEU A 193 -21.55 -13.57 10.59
C LEU A 193 -22.35 -12.95 9.44
N ASN A 194 -22.98 -11.80 9.69
CA ASN A 194 -23.65 -11.01 8.68
C ASN A 194 -22.64 -10.64 7.59
N ILE A 195 -22.90 -11.19 6.40
CA ILE A 195 -22.19 -10.89 5.17
C ILE A 195 -22.69 -9.51 4.72
N CYS A 196 -21.76 -8.57 4.51
CA CYS A 196 -22.01 -7.42 3.67
C CYS A 196 -22.23 -7.95 2.26
N GLU A 197 -23.49 -7.92 1.81
CA GLU A 197 -23.84 -8.10 0.41
C GLU A 197 -23.27 -6.92 -0.36
N ASP A 198 -22.37 -7.20 -1.27
CA ASP A 198 -22.22 -6.40 -2.48
C ASP A 198 -21.87 -7.35 -3.63
N GLU A 199 -22.86 -7.47 -4.49
CA GLU A 199 -22.91 -7.91 -5.88
C GLU A 199 -21.55 -8.28 -6.51
N ASP A 200 -21.39 -9.57 -6.81
CA ASP A 200 -20.52 -10.02 -7.91
C ASP A 200 -21.09 -9.44 -9.22
N MET A 201 -20.66 -8.23 -9.58
CA MET A 201 -20.82 -7.72 -10.94
C MET A 201 -20.12 -8.71 -11.89
N PRO A 202 -20.83 -9.28 -12.90
CA PRO A 202 -20.15 -9.97 -13.97
C PRO A 202 -19.19 -8.99 -14.65
N LEU A 203 -18.14 -9.52 -15.28
CA LEU A 203 -17.31 -8.78 -16.22
C LEU A 203 -18.21 -8.22 -17.33
N VAL A 204 -18.75 -7.03 -17.11
CA VAL A 204 -19.40 -6.23 -18.13
C VAL A 204 -18.26 -5.54 -18.87
N ASP A 205 -18.17 -5.91 -20.13
CA ASP A 205 -17.40 -5.25 -21.17
C ASP A 205 -17.56 -3.73 -21.01
N CYS A 206 -16.51 -3.07 -20.50
CA CYS A 206 -16.50 -1.64 -20.32
C CYS A 206 -16.31 -1.01 -21.70
N LYS A 207 -17.43 -0.75 -22.39
CA LYS A 207 -17.52 0.37 -23.33
C LYS A 207 -17.31 1.66 -22.54
N SER A 208 -16.04 2.01 -22.35
CA SER A 208 -15.64 3.36 -22.00
C SER A 208 -15.97 4.24 -23.20
N THR A 209 -16.98 5.09 -23.06
CA THR A 209 -17.03 6.34 -23.82
C THR A 209 -15.95 7.25 -23.27
N ASP A 210 -14.72 7.03 -23.70
CA ASP A 210 -13.65 8.01 -23.66
C ASP A 210 -13.26 8.25 -25.11
N ALA A 211 -13.61 9.44 -25.59
CA ALA A 211 -13.07 9.99 -26.81
C ALA A 211 -11.57 10.26 -26.59
N ASP A 212 -10.76 9.23 -26.80
CA ASP A 212 -9.34 9.38 -27.07
C ASP A 212 -8.98 8.36 -28.15
N SER A 213 -8.99 8.86 -29.37
CA SER A 213 -8.57 8.16 -30.58
C SER A 213 -7.11 7.77 -30.45
N LYS A 214 -6.87 6.62 -29.83
CA LYS A 214 -5.61 5.89 -29.93
C LYS A 214 -5.53 5.35 -31.35
N SER A 215 -5.04 6.17 -32.28
CA SER A 215 -4.51 5.67 -33.54
C SER A 215 -3.50 4.58 -33.20
N GLU A 216 -3.69 3.39 -33.76
CA GLU A 216 -2.62 2.41 -33.85
C GLU A 216 -1.42 3.13 -34.47
N GLU A 217 -0.38 3.41 -33.67
CA GLU A 217 0.90 3.86 -34.19
C GLU A 217 1.48 2.69 -34.98
N VAL A 218 1.05 2.60 -36.24
CA VAL A 218 1.78 1.87 -37.26
C VAL A 218 3.15 2.52 -37.29
N ILE A 219 4.15 1.79 -36.83
CA ILE A 219 5.54 2.22 -36.90
C ILE A 219 5.89 2.31 -38.38
N GLU A 220 5.73 3.50 -38.96
CA GLU A 220 6.13 3.80 -40.33
C GLU A 220 7.66 3.71 -40.42
N GLU A 221 8.15 3.14 -41.52
CA GLU A 221 9.58 3.05 -41.78
C GLU A 221 10.19 4.45 -41.89
N TYR A 222 11.31 4.69 -41.21
CA TYR A 222 11.89 6.02 -40.99
C TYR A 222 12.09 6.81 -42.29
N GLU A 223 12.51 6.15 -43.38
CA GLU A 223 12.75 6.82 -44.65
C GLU A 223 11.46 7.35 -45.29
N VAL A 224 10.34 6.61 -45.16
CA VAL A 224 9.04 7.03 -45.69
C VAL A 224 8.50 8.24 -44.93
N TRP A 225 8.63 8.23 -43.61
CA TRP A 225 8.25 9.37 -42.77
C TRP A 225 9.10 10.60 -43.08
N LYS A 226 10.42 10.42 -43.21
CA LYS A 226 11.37 11.50 -43.47
C LYS A 226 11.14 12.18 -44.81
N GLU A 227 10.91 11.42 -45.89
CA GLU A 227 10.61 11.99 -47.20
C GLU A 227 9.29 12.78 -47.18
N ARG A 228 8.26 12.27 -46.50
CA ARG A 228 6.98 12.97 -46.35
C ARG A 228 7.13 14.33 -45.66
N ILE A 229 7.83 14.37 -44.52
CA ILE A 229 8.03 15.60 -43.76
C ILE A 229 8.89 16.61 -44.53
N LEU A 230 9.96 16.17 -45.20
CA LEU A 230 10.81 17.06 -46.00
C LEU A 230 10.06 17.66 -47.19
N ARG A 231 9.17 16.89 -47.82
CA ARG A 231 8.36 17.35 -48.94
C ARG A 231 7.33 18.38 -48.50
N GLU A 232 6.65 18.13 -47.39
CA GLU A 232 5.66 19.05 -46.81
C GLU A 232 6.31 20.39 -46.42
N ALA A 233 7.49 20.34 -45.81
CA ALA A 233 8.27 21.54 -45.48
C ALA A 233 8.69 22.33 -46.72
N ALA A 234 9.07 21.65 -47.82
CA ALA A 234 9.44 22.30 -49.07
C ALA A 234 8.23 23.00 -49.74
N GLN A 235 7.06 22.34 -49.75
CA GLN A 235 5.83 22.93 -50.28
C GLN A 235 5.38 24.16 -49.49
N ALA A 236 5.40 24.10 -48.16
CA ALA A 236 5.06 25.26 -47.32
C ALA A 236 6.01 26.46 -47.54
N LEU A 237 7.26 26.20 -47.93
CA LEU A 237 8.25 27.23 -48.28
C LEU A 237 8.01 27.85 -49.66
N GLU A 238 7.42 27.11 -50.60
CA GLU A 238 7.02 27.65 -51.90
C GLU A 238 5.69 28.42 -51.80
N GLU A 239 4.71 27.90 -51.05
CA GLU A 239 3.44 28.58 -50.78
C GLU A 239 3.60 29.85 -49.95
N GLY A 240 4.61 29.91 -49.07
CA GLY A 240 4.97 31.12 -48.32
C GLY A 240 5.82 32.13 -49.10
N LYS A 241 6.10 31.87 -50.37
CA LYS A 241 6.86 32.77 -51.28
C LYS A 241 6.01 33.42 -52.38
N GLU A 242 4.72 33.10 -52.46
CA GLU A 242 3.72 33.85 -53.22
C GLU A 242 3.07 34.96 -52.35
#